data_AF-A0AAW5KCI8-F1
#
_entry.id   AF-A0AAW5KCI8-F1
#
_cell.length_a   1.000
_cell.length_b   1.000
_cell.length_c   1.000
_cell.angle_alpha   90.00
_cell.angle_beta   90.00
_cell.angle_gamma   90.00
#
_symmetry.space_group_name_H-M   'P 1'
#
loop_
_entity.id
_entity.type
_entity.pdbx_description
1 polymer ?
#
loop_
_entity_poly.entity_id
_entity_poly.type
_entity_poly.pdbx_seq_one_letter_code
_entity_poly.pdbx_strand_id
1 'polypeptide(L)' 'MKAEIICVGTELLLGDIVNTNARYLSRQLAKLGID' A
#
# COMPACT_ATOMS: atom_id res chain seq x y z
N MET A 1 10.14 7.37 -11.58
CA MET A 1 8.76 7.02 -11.99
C MET A 1 7.90 7.10 -10.75
N LYS A 2 6.69 7.67 -10.83
CA LYS A 2 5.80 7.80 -9.67
C LYS A 2 4.74 6.70 -9.66
N ALA A 3 4.47 6.10 -8.51
CA ALA A 3 3.43 5.09 -8.33
C ALA A 3 2.55 5.37 -7.11
N GLU A 4 1.26 5.11 -7.26
CA GLU A 4 0.27 5.27 -6.19
C GLU A 4 -0.24 3.89 -5.77
N ILE A 5 -0.40 3.70 -4.46
CA ILE A 5 -0.98 2.47 -3.90
C ILE A 5 -2.41 2.76 -3.44
N ILE A 6 -3.39 2.17 -4.12
CA ILE A 6 -4.79 2.25 -3.73
C ILE A 6 -5.19 0.93 -3.10
N CYS A 7 -5.63 0.95 -1.84
CA CYS A 7 -6.13 -0.23 -1.15
C CYS A 7 -7.65 -0.20 -1.09
N VAL A 8 -8.27 -1.34 -1.39
CA VAL A 8 -9.73 -1.50 -1.44
C VAL A 8 -10.15 -2.53 -0.40
N GLY A 9 -11.12 -2.16 0.45
CA GLY A 9 -11.69 -3.02 1.48
C GLY A 9 -12.47 -2.19 2.51
N THR A 10 -13.71 -2.57 2.81
CA THR A 10 -14.56 -1.86 3.77
C THR A 10 -13.99 -1.96 5.18
N GLU A 11 -13.40 -3.09 5.51
CA GLU A 11 -12.75 -3.39 6.79
C GLU A 11 -11.54 -2.48 7.03
N LEU A 12 -10.85 -2.07 5.95
CA LEU A 12 -9.78 -1.08 6.03
C LEU A 12 -10.33 0.33 6.29
N LEU A 13 -11.50 0.65 5.72
CA LEU A 13 -12.19 1.92 5.95
C LEU A 13 -12.78 2.02 7.35
N LEU A 14 -13.33 0.91 7.87
CA LEU A 14 -13.89 0.80 9.22
C LEU A 14 -12.80 0.66 10.30
N GLY A 15 -11.57 0.34 9.91
CA GLY A 15 -10.44 0.18 10.82
C GLY A 15 -10.38 -1.18 11.53
N ASP A 16 -11.17 -2.15 11.07
CA ASP A 16 -11.20 -3.52 11.61
C ASP A 16 -9.89 -4.27 11.31
N ILE A 17 -9.22 -3.91 10.22
CA ILE A 17 -7.96 -4.53 9.78
C ILE A 17 -6.91 -3.44 9.47
N VAL A 18 -5.68 -3.66 9.93
CA VAL A 18 -4.53 -2.80 9.60
C VAL A 18 -4.02 -3.10 8.19
N ASN A 19 -3.88 -2.08 7.36
CA ASN A 19 -3.35 -2.21 6.00
C ASN A 19 -1.81 -2.41 5.98
N THR A 20 -1.37 -3.66 6.04
CA THR A 20 0.05 -4.04 5.91
C THR A 20 0.51 -4.17 4.45
N ASN A 21 -0.42 -4.38 3.52
CA ASN A 21 -0.16 -4.55 2.10
C ASN A 21 0.48 -3.30 1.49
N ALA A 22 -0.04 -2.10 1.81
CA ALA A 22 0.54 -0.84 1.33
C ALA A 22 2.00 -0.67 1.74
N ARG A 23 2.33 -1.04 2.99
CA ARG A 23 3.72 -1.00 3.48
C ARG A 23 4.62 -2.00 2.76
N TYR A 24 4.13 -3.21 2.50
CA TYR A 24 4.90 -4.21 1.76
C TYR A 24 5.19 -3.73 0.33
N LEU A 25 4.16 -3.28 -0.39
CA LEU A 25 4.26 -2.83 -1.78
C LEU A 25 5.15 -1.59 -1.91
N SER A 26 4.99 -0.58 -1.03
CA SER A 26 5.86 0.60 -1.00
C SER A 26 7.35 0.23 -0.89
N ARG A 27 7.68 -0.76 -0.03
CA ARG A 27 9.06 -1.25 0.07
C ARG A 27 9.54 -1.98 -1.20
N GLN A 28 8.67 -2.68 -1.91
CA GLN A 28 9.06 -3.30 -3.18
C GLN A 28 9.24 -2.25 -4.29
N LEU A 29 8.37 -1.25 -4.37
CA LEU A 29 8.47 -0.14 -5.32
C LEU A 29 9.77 0.65 -5.12
N ALA A 30 10.12 0.95 -3.87
CA ALA A 30 11.38 1.61 -3.54
C ALA A 30 12.60 0.81 -4.02
N LYS A 31 12.59 -0.53 -3.90
CA LYS A 31 13.69 -1.39 -4.42
C LYS A 31 13.81 -1.33 -5.95
N LEU A 32 12.72 -1.02 -6.65
CA LEU A 32 12.69 -0.86 -8.10
C LEU A 32 12.99 0.57 -8.54
N GLY A 33 13.32 1.49 -7.61
CA GLY A 33 13.56 2.90 -7.92
C GLY A 33 12.30 3.68 -8.28
N ILE A 34 11.14 3.19 -7.83
CA ILE A 34 9.84 3.81 -8.06
C ILE A 34 9.47 4.59 -6.79
N ASP A 35 9.19 5.87 -6.99
CA ASP A 35 8.77 6.83 -5.95
C ASP A 35 7.26 6.78 -5.74
#